data_AF-A0A2R5LJ07-F1
#
_entry.id   AF-A0A2R5LJ07-F1
#
_cell.length_a   1.000
_cell.length_b   1.000
_cell.length_c   1.000
_cell.angle_alpha   90.00
_cell.angle_beta   90.00
_cell.angle_gamma   90.00
#
_symmetry.space_group_name_H-M   'P 1'
#
loop_
_entity.id
_entity.type
_entity.pdbx_description
1 polymer ?
#
loop_
_entity_poly.entity_id
_entity_poly.type
_entity_poly.pdbx_seq_one_letter_code
_entity_poly.pdbx_strand_id
1 'polypeptide(L)'
;KFAVVVLCPFVAGYVDATTATTTTTTTYDVWNILSGSDDRFYLVKRTYSVDNGDNECSYMKRKHKYTSKHQLLIEMSHRKKGDSTGSFQAMSNYTVTATQGSGSKDFNEMTVKAQINSEGGLTYKLEYSDGNGCNILKGTTGKVLNQCELWAPPNN
;
A
#
# COMPACT_ATOMS: atom_id res chain seq x y z
N LYS A 1 -23.19 50.28 -24.94
CA LYS A 1 -23.06 48.84 -24.58
C LYS A 1 -21.74 48.69 -23.84
N PHE A 2 -21.77 48.40 -22.55
CA PHE A 2 -20.57 48.21 -21.73
C PHE A 2 -20.30 46.71 -21.59
N ALA A 3 -19.08 46.28 -21.90
CA ALA A 3 -18.63 44.92 -21.68
C ALA A 3 -17.93 44.86 -20.31
N VAL A 4 -18.45 44.03 -19.41
CA VAL A 4 -17.78 43.70 -18.14
C VAL A 4 -16.86 42.52 -18.43
N VAL A 5 -15.56 42.73 -18.33
CA VAL A 5 -14.56 41.66 -18.39
C VAL A 5 -14.30 41.20 -16.96
N VAL A 6 -14.77 40.00 -16.63
CA VAL A 6 -14.45 39.34 -15.36
C VAL A 6 -13.14 38.59 -15.55
N LEU A 7 -12.05 39.13 -15.00
CA LEU A 7 -10.78 38.43 -14.87
C LEU A 7 -10.84 37.57 -13.61
N CYS A 8 -10.97 36.25 -13.77
CA CYS A 8 -10.78 35.31 -12.67
C CYS A 8 -9.28 35.25 -12.33
N PRO A 9 -8.82 35.69 -11.13
CA PRO A 9 -7.45 35.46 -10.74
C PRO A 9 -7.28 33.97 -10.45
N PHE A 10 -6.58 33.26 -11.33
CA PHE A 10 -6.02 31.97 -10.98
C PHE A 10 -4.95 32.21 -9.92
N VAL A 11 -5.25 31.87 -8.67
CA VAL A 11 -4.22 31.73 -7.64
C VAL A 11 -3.46 30.46 -7.98
N ALA A 12 -2.36 30.61 -8.72
CA ALA A 12 -1.34 29.58 -8.82
C ALA A 12 -0.64 29.49 -7.46
N GLY A 13 -1.22 28.71 -6.55
CA GLY A 13 -0.58 28.39 -5.28
C GLY A 13 0.66 27.54 -5.54
N TYR A 14 1.83 28.15 -5.41
CA TYR A 14 3.06 27.39 -5.15
C TYR A 14 2.91 26.76 -3.76
N VAL A 15 2.83 25.42 -3.71
CA VAL A 15 2.95 24.69 -2.45
C VAL A 15 4.44 24.68 -2.12
N ASP A 16 4.87 25.66 -1.34
CA ASP A 16 6.19 25.63 -0.73
C ASP A 16 6.18 24.50 0.32
N ALA A 17 7.01 23.49 0.12
CA ALA A 17 7.09 22.29 0.97
C ALA A 17 7.81 22.56 2.31
N THR A 18 7.87 23.80 2.78
CA THR A 18 8.68 24.22 3.93
C THR A 18 7.91 25.02 4.97
N THR A 19 6.79 24.48 5.45
CA THR A 19 6.24 24.86 6.77
C THR A 19 5.79 23.62 7.53
N ALA A 20 6.77 22.90 8.09
CA ALA A 20 6.54 21.94 9.16
C ALA A 20 6.38 22.71 10.49
N THR A 21 5.18 23.29 10.67
CA THR A 21 4.66 23.62 12.01
C THR A 21 4.65 22.32 12.83
N THR A 22 4.88 22.39 14.14
CA THR A 22 4.94 21.27 15.07
C THR A 22 3.68 20.40 15.01
N THR A 23 3.62 19.50 14.04
CA THR A 23 2.64 18.44 13.93
C THR A 23 3.13 17.35 14.86
N THR A 24 2.29 16.90 15.78
CA THR A 24 2.41 15.54 16.31
C THR A 24 2.57 14.62 15.10
N THR A 25 3.80 14.18 14.81
CA THR A 25 4.08 13.29 13.69
C THR A 25 3.38 11.99 14.04
N THR A 26 2.15 11.81 13.57
CA THR A 26 1.51 10.51 13.62
C THR A 26 2.35 9.63 12.71
N THR A 27 3.28 8.89 13.31
CA THR A 27 4.07 7.93 12.56
C THR A 27 3.15 6.78 12.20
N TYR A 28 2.73 6.75 10.94
CA TYR A 28 2.07 5.59 10.38
C TYR A 28 3.11 4.51 10.13
N ASP A 29 2.84 3.31 10.64
CA ASP A 29 3.67 2.14 10.40
C ASP A 29 2.84 1.02 9.77
N VAL A 30 3.51 0.04 9.18
CA VAL A 30 2.85 -1.04 8.43
C VAL A 30 1.94 -1.85 9.35
N TRP A 31 2.34 -2.04 10.60
CA TRP A 31 1.54 -2.81 11.55
C TRP A 31 0.21 -2.10 11.87
N ASN A 32 0.23 -0.81 12.16
CA ASN A 32 -0.96 -0.02 12.48
C ASN A 32 -1.90 0.06 11.27
N ILE A 33 -1.35 0.23 10.06
CA ILE A 33 -2.12 0.24 8.81
C ILE A 33 -2.79 -1.12 8.59
N LEU A 34 -1.99 -2.20 8.51
CA LEU A 34 -2.50 -3.50 8.10
C LEU A 34 -3.27 -4.24 9.20
N SER A 35 -3.11 -3.84 10.46
CA SER A 35 -3.78 -4.44 11.62
C SER A 35 -4.92 -3.58 12.19
N GLY A 36 -5.18 -2.42 11.55
CA GLY A 36 -6.23 -1.45 11.89
C GLY A 36 -7.64 -1.87 11.45
N SER A 37 -8.55 -0.89 11.31
CA SER A 37 -9.96 -1.13 11.01
C SER A 37 -10.19 -1.78 9.65
N ASP A 38 -9.43 -1.37 8.63
CA ASP A 38 -9.57 -1.91 7.29
C ASP A 38 -9.05 -3.35 7.23
N ASP A 39 -9.90 -4.26 6.75
CA ASP A 39 -9.54 -5.65 6.53
C ASP A 39 -9.11 -5.90 5.09
N ARG A 40 -9.20 -4.91 4.19
CA ARG A 40 -8.98 -5.08 2.76
C ARG A 40 -8.30 -3.87 2.15
N PHE A 41 -7.35 -4.14 1.26
CA PHE A 41 -6.67 -3.14 0.45
C PHE A 41 -6.61 -3.60 -1.00
N TYR A 42 -6.69 -2.65 -1.91
CA TYR A 42 -6.57 -2.84 -3.35
C TYR A 42 -5.25 -2.25 -3.83
N LEU A 43 -4.60 -2.95 -4.74
CA LEU A 43 -3.44 -2.42 -5.45
C LEU A 43 -3.94 -1.44 -6.50
N VAL A 44 -3.74 -0.15 -6.24
CA VAL A 44 -4.15 0.94 -7.14
C VAL A 44 -3.14 1.09 -8.27
N LYS A 45 -1.85 1.02 -7.95
CA LYS A 45 -0.77 1.20 -8.92
C LYS A 45 0.50 0.48 -8.48
N ARG A 46 1.32 0.06 -9.44
CA ARG A 46 2.68 -0.42 -9.21
C ARG A 46 3.61 0.06 -10.33
N THR A 47 4.91 0.09 -10.08
CA THR A 47 5.94 0.53 -11.05
C THR A 47 6.52 -0.57 -11.93
N TYR A 48 6.01 -1.80 -11.78
CA TYR A 48 6.52 -2.99 -12.44
C TYR A 48 5.39 -3.87 -12.96
N SER A 49 5.72 -4.77 -13.88
CA SER A 49 4.78 -5.76 -14.41
C SER A 49 4.98 -7.10 -13.73
N VAL A 50 3.88 -7.74 -13.36
CA VAL A 50 3.83 -9.15 -12.95
C VAL A 50 3.08 -9.89 -14.06
N ASP A 51 3.57 -11.08 -14.43
CA ASP A 51 2.96 -11.93 -15.45
C ASP A 51 2.68 -11.17 -16.76
N ASN A 52 3.70 -10.48 -17.28
CA ASN A 52 3.61 -9.63 -18.48
C ASN A 52 2.56 -8.49 -18.41
N GLY A 53 2.11 -8.13 -17.21
CA GLY A 53 1.09 -7.10 -17.01
C GLY A 53 -0.34 -7.64 -17.05
N ASP A 54 -0.51 -8.96 -16.91
CA ASP A 54 -1.81 -9.63 -16.96
C ASP A 54 -2.57 -9.57 -15.62
N ASN A 55 -1.99 -9.03 -14.56
CA ASN A 55 -2.68 -8.97 -13.25
C ASN A 55 -3.36 -7.61 -13.08
N GLU A 56 -4.68 -7.62 -12.96
CA GLU A 56 -5.51 -6.44 -12.69
C GLU A 56 -6.38 -6.64 -11.45
N CYS A 57 -6.88 -5.54 -10.87
CA CYS A 57 -7.75 -5.54 -9.70
C CYS A 57 -7.19 -6.37 -8.51
N SER A 58 -5.87 -6.40 -8.32
CA SER A 58 -5.28 -7.16 -7.21
C SER A 58 -5.75 -6.60 -5.87
N TYR A 59 -6.00 -7.49 -4.92
CA TYR A 59 -6.35 -7.12 -3.56
C TYR A 59 -5.62 -7.99 -2.54
N MET A 60 -5.59 -7.47 -1.32
CA MET A 60 -5.27 -8.22 -0.13
C MET A 60 -6.42 -8.10 0.87
N LYS A 61 -6.72 -9.18 1.59
CA LYS A 61 -7.72 -9.22 2.65
C LYS A 61 -7.18 -9.93 3.88
N ARG A 62 -7.15 -9.26 5.02
CA ARG A 62 -6.77 -9.83 6.31
C ARG A 62 -7.80 -10.86 6.74
N LYS A 63 -7.35 -12.09 7.00
CA LYS A 63 -8.14 -13.20 7.52
C LYS A 63 -7.96 -13.38 9.02
N HIS A 64 -6.74 -13.14 9.51
CA HIS A 64 -6.41 -13.30 10.93
C HIS A 64 -5.27 -12.37 11.36
N LYS A 65 -5.24 -12.03 12.65
CA LYS A 65 -4.21 -11.18 13.28
C LYS A 65 -3.55 -11.93 14.44
N TYR A 66 -2.25 -12.14 14.35
CA TYR A 66 -1.41 -12.71 15.41
C TYR A 66 -0.62 -11.59 16.09
N THR A 67 -1.28 -10.83 16.97
CA THR A 67 -0.74 -9.60 17.59
C THR A 67 0.61 -9.81 18.28
N SER A 68 0.79 -10.90 19.05
CA SER A 68 2.04 -11.17 19.77
C SER A 68 3.24 -11.38 18.86
N LYS A 69 3.02 -11.69 17.58
CA LYS A 69 4.06 -11.96 16.59
C LYS A 69 4.19 -10.86 15.53
N HIS A 70 3.37 -9.80 15.60
CA HIS A 70 3.24 -8.81 14.54
C HIS A 70 3.01 -9.45 13.15
N GLN A 71 2.17 -10.49 13.13
CA GLN A 71 1.89 -11.28 11.94
C GLN A 71 0.42 -11.23 11.56
N LEU A 72 0.15 -11.26 10.25
CA LEU A 72 -1.18 -11.33 9.67
C LEU A 72 -1.26 -12.51 8.72
N LEU A 73 -2.39 -13.23 8.75
CA LEU A 73 -2.78 -14.11 7.66
C LEU A 73 -3.60 -13.28 6.68
N ILE A 74 -3.13 -13.18 5.45
CA ILE A 74 -3.73 -12.38 4.39
C ILE A 74 -4.07 -13.28 3.20
N GLU A 75 -5.28 -13.16 2.69
CA GLU A 75 -5.70 -13.74 1.43
C GLU A 75 -5.45 -12.72 0.31
N MET A 76 -4.84 -13.14 -0.80
CA MET A 76 -4.63 -12.30 -1.97
C MET A 76 -5.16 -12.99 -3.22
N SER A 77 -5.69 -12.18 -4.14
CA SER A 77 -6.04 -12.60 -5.49
C SER A 77 -6.01 -11.39 -6.43
N HIS A 78 -6.14 -11.67 -7.73
CA HIS A 78 -6.19 -10.72 -8.82
C HIS A 78 -7.12 -11.25 -9.90
N ARG A 79 -7.51 -10.40 -10.84
CA ARG A 79 -8.14 -10.80 -12.10
C ARG A 79 -7.07 -10.91 -13.17
N LYS A 80 -7.31 -11.81 -14.13
CA LYS A 80 -6.50 -11.87 -15.34
C LYS A 80 -7.02 -10.83 -16.33
N LYS A 81 -6.12 -9.99 -16.83
CA LYS A 81 -6.42 -8.95 -17.81
C LYS A 81 -7.05 -9.56 -19.05
N GLY A 82 -8.18 -8.98 -19.45
CA GLY A 82 -8.92 -9.44 -20.64
C GLY A 82 -9.71 -10.73 -20.43
N ASP A 83 -9.78 -11.27 -19.21
CA ASP A 83 -10.72 -12.34 -18.88
C ASP A 83 -12.16 -11.81 -18.93
N SER A 84 -12.92 -12.29 -19.91
CA SER A 84 -14.31 -11.87 -20.15
C SER A 84 -15.26 -12.26 -19.02
N THR A 85 -14.89 -13.22 -18.17
CA THR A 85 -15.71 -13.60 -17.01
C THR A 85 -15.61 -12.57 -15.89
N GLY A 86 -14.56 -11.74 -15.87
CA GLY A 86 -14.26 -10.82 -14.77
C GLY A 86 -14.01 -11.54 -13.43
N SER A 87 -13.70 -12.83 -13.46
CA SER A 87 -13.51 -13.65 -12.26
C SER A 87 -12.15 -13.43 -11.64
N PHE A 88 -12.11 -13.48 -10.31
CA PHE A 88 -10.84 -13.54 -9.59
C PHE A 88 -10.19 -14.90 -9.78
N GLN A 89 -8.86 -14.90 -9.90
CA GLN A 89 -8.07 -16.12 -9.90
C GLN A 89 -8.18 -16.83 -8.54
N ALA A 90 -7.77 -18.11 -8.50
CA ALA A 90 -7.74 -18.87 -7.26
C ALA A 90 -6.97 -18.12 -6.16
N MET A 91 -7.62 -17.94 -5.01
CA MET A 91 -7.05 -17.18 -3.90
C MET A 91 -5.90 -17.95 -3.26
N SER A 92 -4.88 -17.22 -2.83
CA SER A 92 -3.76 -17.77 -2.07
C SER A 92 -3.63 -17.07 -0.73
N ASN A 93 -3.27 -17.83 0.30
CA ASN A 93 -2.98 -17.27 1.62
C ASN A 93 -1.50 -16.92 1.72
N TYR A 94 -1.21 -15.83 2.41
CA TYR A 94 0.11 -15.30 2.67
C TYR A 94 0.22 -14.93 4.14
N THR A 95 1.42 -15.11 4.68
CA THR A 95 1.80 -14.53 5.97
C THR A 95 2.49 -13.21 5.72
N VAL A 96 2.01 -12.15 6.36
CA VAL A 96 2.67 -10.85 6.40
C VAL A 96 3.22 -10.65 7.80
N THR A 97 4.54 -10.50 7.93
CA THR A 97 5.20 -10.16 9.19
C THR A 97 5.63 -8.71 9.13
N ALA A 98 5.17 -7.88 10.05
CA ALA A 98 5.67 -6.52 10.22
C ALA A 98 6.90 -6.55 11.14
N THR A 99 7.94 -5.81 10.78
CA THR A 99 9.18 -5.71 11.54
C THR A 99 9.59 -4.26 11.70
N GLN A 100 10.36 -3.98 12.76
CA GLN A 100 10.99 -2.69 12.93
C GLN A 100 12.07 -2.51 11.87
N GLY A 101 12.05 -1.37 11.18
CA GLY A 101 13.11 -1.02 10.24
C GLY A 101 14.42 -0.69 10.94
N SER A 102 15.52 -0.76 10.20
CA SER A 102 16.85 -0.46 10.76
C SER A 102 16.90 0.93 11.39
N GLY A 103 17.22 0.98 12.69
CA GLY A 103 17.31 2.23 13.46
C GLY A 103 15.98 2.89 13.81
N SER A 104 14.84 2.26 13.51
CA SER A 104 13.51 2.74 13.89
C SER A 104 12.88 1.89 14.99
N LYS A 105 12.03 2.50 15.82
CA LYS A 105 11.14 1.78 16.74
C LYS A 105 9.82 1.39 16.09
N ASP A 106 9.53 1.93 14.90
CA ASP A 106 8.27 1.76 14.19
C ASP A 106 8.32 0.53 13.30
N PHE A 107 7.19 -0.18 13.20
CA PHE A 107 7.04 -1.37 12.37
C PHE A 107 6.83 -1.00 10.90
N ASN A 108 7.80 -0.32 10.29
CA ASN A 108 7.71 0.23 8.93
C ASN A 108 8.17 -0.74 7.83
N GLU A 109 8.69 -1.91 8.17
CA GLU A 109 9.02 -2.96 7.21
C GLU A 109 8.02 -4.11 7.30
N MET A 110 7.77 -4.78 6.18
CA MET A 110 7.00 -6.01 6.15
C MET A 110 7.61 -7.04 5.21
N THR A 111 7.45 -8.31 5.57
CA THR A 111 7.81 -9.44 4.72
C THR A 111 6.58 -10.27 4.41
N VAL A 112 6.30 -10.48 3.12
CA VAL A 112 5.18 -11.25 2.60
C VAL A 112 5.68 -12.63 2.15
N LYS A 113 5.08 -13.70 2.67
CA LYS A 113 5.45 -15.09 2.40
C LYS A 113 4.23 -15.92 2.02
N ALA A 114 4.35 -16.81 1.05
CA ALA A 114 3.24 -17.69 0.63
C ALA A 114 2.82 -18.71 1.70
N GLN A 115 3.70 -19.05 2.65
CA GLN A 115 3.36 -19.89 3.79
C GLN A 115 4.02 -19.40 5.08
N ILE A 116 3.41 -19.73 6.22
CA ILE A 116 3.99 -19.46 7.53
C ILE A 116 5.29 -20.27 7.65
N ASN A 117 6.38 -19.62 8.05
CA ASN A 117 7.71 -20.23 8.20
C ASN A 117 8.41 -20.70 6.91
N SER A 118 7.90 -20.37 5.71
CA SER A 118 8.69 -20.64 4.50
C SER A 118 9.96 -19.77 4.47
N GLU A 119 11.06 -20.32 3.96
CA GLU A 119 12.20 -19.51 3.55
C GLU A 119 11.86 -18.69 2.30
N GLY A 120 12.50 -17.53 2.14
CA GLY A 120 12.15 -16.56 1.11
C GLY A 120 10.90 -15.74 1.45
N GLY A 121 10.66 -14.72 0.62
CA GLY A 121 9.61 -13.73 0.79
C GLY A 121 9.96 -12.45 0.06
N LEU A 122 8.97 -11.59 -0.14
CA LEU A 122 9.18 -10.24 -0.65
C LEU A 122 9.11 -9.28 0.53
N THR A 123 10.13 -8.46 0.69
CA THR A 123 10.21 -7.45 1.76
C THR A 123 9.88 -6.09 1.17
N TYR A 124 9.10 -5.32 1.91
CA TYR A 124 8.71 -3.97 1.59
C TYR A 124 8.96 -3.05 2.77
N LYS A 125 9.23 -1.79 2.49
CA LYS A 125 9.25 -0.70 3.46
C LYS A 125 8.11 0.26 3.14
N LEU A 126 7.44 0.79 4.16
CA LEU A 126 6.53 1.91 4.02
C LEU A 126 7.34 3.19 3.76
N GLU A 127 7.17 3.74 2.56
CA GLU A 127 7.78 5.02 2.18
C GLU A 127 6.87 6.20 2.52
N TYR A 128 5.56 6.00 2.42
CA TYR A 128 4.58 7.05 2.70
C TYR A 128 3.22 6.47 3.10
N SER A 129 2.54 7.16 4.01
CA SER A 129 1.11 6.99 4.27
C SER A 129 0.51 8.37 4.53
N ASP A 130 -0.68 8.62 3.98
CA ASP A 130 -1.43 9.85 4.26
C ASP A 130 -2.28 9.76 5.54
N GLY A 131 -2.29 8.60 6.20
CA GLY A 131 -3.12 8.34 7.37
C GLY A 131 -4.60 8.09 7.11
N ASN A 132 -5.04 8.31 5.88
CA ASN A 132 -6.41 8.11 5.41
C ASN A 132 -6.46 6.92 4.45
N GLY A 133 -5.52 5.99 4.54
CA GLY A 133 -5.55 4.73 3.80
C GLY A 133 -4.80 4.73 2.47
N CYS A 134 -4.16 5.82 2.03
CA CYS A 134 -3.28 5.82 0.86
C CYS A 134 -1.86 5.47 1.27
N ASN A 135 -1.36 4.29 0.88
CA ASN A 135 -0.09 3.75 1.37
C ASN A 135 0.86 3.39 0.23
N ILE A 136 2.09 3.92 0.27
CA ILE A 136 3.15 3.62 -0.69
C ILE A 136 4.17 2.69 -0.04
N LEU A 137 4.30 1.50 -0.61
CA LEU A 137 5.27 0.48 -0.21
C LEU A 137 6.37 0.37 -1.27
N LYS A 138 7.63 0.33 -0.85
CA LYS A 138 8.78 0.09 -1.72
C LYS A 138 9.40 -1.25 -1.41
N GLY A 139 9.56 -2.08 -2.44
CA GLY A 139 10.20 -3.37 -2.31
C GLY A 139 11.71 -3.25 -2.06
N THR A 140 12.22 -4.04 -1.12
CA THR A 140 13.62 -4.03 -0.70
C THR A 140 14.35 -5.33 -1.01
N THR A 141 13.66 -6.34 -1.55
CA THR A 141 14.24 -7.64 -1.91
C THR A 141 13.61 -8.25 -3.17
N GLY A 142 14.31 -9.21 -3.77
CA GLY A 142 13.79 -10.05 -4.86
C GLY A 142 13.32 -9.29 -6.09
N LYS A 143 12.25 -9.78 -6.73
CA LYS A 143 11.70 -9.23 -7.98
C LYS A 143 11.08 -7.83 -7.85
N VAL A 144 10.91 -7.35 -6.62
CA VAL A 144 10.30 -6.03 -6.33
C VAL A 144 11.32 -5.02 -5.81
N LEU A 145 12.62 -5.36 -5.81
CA LEU A 145 13.67 -4.46 -5.37
C LEU A 145 13.58 -3.11 -6.09
N ASN A 146 13.51 -2.03 -5.30
CA ASN A 146 13.34 -0.64 -5.75
C ASN A 146 12.06 -0.34 -6.54
N GLN A 147 11.10 -1.26 -6.54
CA GLN A 147 9.77 -1.04 -7.12
C GLN A 147 8.80 -0.53 -6.07
N CYS A 148 7.81 0.25 -6.49
CA CYS A 148 6.80 0.81 -5.61
C CYS A 148 5.41 0.25 -5.91
N GLU A 149 4.60 0.15 -4.87
CA GLU A 149 3.19 -0.20 -4.91
C GLU A 149 2.37 0.79 -4.11
N LEU A 150 1.23 1.20 -4.66
CA LEU A 150 0.23 2.03 -4.03
C LEU A 150 -0.97 1.17 -3.65
N TRP A 151 -1.30 1.14 -2.35
CA TRP A 151 -2.38 0.36 -1.78
C TRP A 151 -3.39 1.24 -1.05
N ALA A 152 -4.67 0.98 -1.25
CA ALA A 152 -5.77 1.71 -0.60
C ALA A 152 -6.96 0.82 -0.21
N PRO A 153 -7.67 1.10 0.91
CA PRO A 153 -8.89 0.41 1.27
C PRO A 153 -10.08 0.78 0.35
N PRO A 154 -11.18 0.01 0.36
CA PRO A 154 -12.33 0.24 -0.52
C PRO A 154 -13.07 1.57 -0.32
N ASN A 155 -13.03 2.16 0.88
CA ASN A 155 -13.89 3.28 1.27
C ASN A 155 -13.14 4.63 1.30
N ASN A 156 -12.08 4.76 0.51
CA ASN A 156 -11.34 6.01 0.35
C ASN A 156 -11.93 6.94 -0.71
#